data_AF-A0A5E4QRV1-F1
#
_entry.id   AF-A0A5E4QRV1-F1
#
_cell.length_a   1.000
_cell.length_b   1.000
_cell.length_c   1.000
_cell.angle_alpha   90.00
_cell.angle_beta   90.00
_cell.angle_gamma   90.00
#
_symmetry.space_group_name_H-M   'P 1'
#
loop_
_entity.id
_entity.type
_entity.pdbx_description
1 polymer ?
#
loop_
_entity_poly.entity_id
_entity_poly.type
_entity_poly.pdbx_seq_one_letter_code
_entity_poly.pdbx_strand_id
1 'polypeptide(L)'
;MANVRDSDTSLWLHNKLGTSNDSWTTGSICTQLNPEVLKNIKDCFPDLQTQVKLKLLLSFFHIPRRNVEEWKNELEEIIEVAAVDSDLWVAMLAEVLKTFPSSGTLNTEIAEFDETRPIFSDMIRQQPNPVKHFTLKRKPKSATLRSELLAKATEVQANQKKAQAPTVPVRSRGMPRKMTDTTPLKGLPSRWAARTGARVAPVGRPPARTGIKDNVT
;
A
#
# COMPACT_ATOMS: atom_id res chain seq x y z
N MET A 1 1.67 -38.87 -5.40
CA MET A 1 1.93 -39.81 -4.29
C MET A 1 2.80 -39.04 -3.32
N ALA A 2 2.24 -38.54 -2.21
CA ALA A 2 3.05 -37.92 -1.16
C ALA A 2 4.05 -38.97 -0.66
N ASN A 3 5.34 -38.63 -0.67
CA ASN A 3 6.38 -39.56 -0.28
C ASN A 3 6.24 -39.82 1.23
N VAL A 4 6.43 -41.05 1.70
CA VAL A 4 6.24 -41.39 3.13
C VAL A 4 7.06 -40.45 4.05
N ARG A 5 8.22 -39.98 3.55
CA ARG A 5 9.09 -39.00 4.21
C ARG A 5 8.45 -37.61 4.41
N ASP A 6 7.56 -37.19 3.51
CA ASP A 6 6.88 -35.88 3.57
C ASP A 6 5.83 -35.88 4.68
N SER A 7 5.10 -37.00 4.79
CA SER A 7 4.12 -37.25 5.86
C SER A 7 4.77 -37.30 7.25
N ASP A 8 5.95 -37.89 7.37
CA ASP A 8 6.67 -37.93 8.65
C ASP A 8 7.20 -36.54 9.06
N THR A 9 7.68 -35.76 8.08
CA THR A 9 8.22 -34.41 8.32
C THR A 9 7.11 -33.42 8.72
N SER A 10 5.97 -33.46 8.03
CA SER A 10 4.81 -32.61 8.35
C SER A 10 4.23 -32.92 9.74
N LEU A 11 4.10 -34.20 10.10
CA LEU A 11 3.67 -34.62 11.43
C LEU A 11 4.66 -34.18 12.52
N TRP A 12 5.97 -34.31 12.26
CA TRP A 12 7.01 -33.84 13.17
C TRP A 12 6.92 -32.33 13.41
N LEU A 13 6.77 -31.51 12.35
CA LEU A 13 6.60 -30.07 12.47
C LEU A 13 5.34 -29.70 13.26
N HIS A 14 4.23 -30.38 13.01
CA HIS A 14 2.99 -30.17 13.76
C HIS A 14 3.19 -30.44 15.25
N ASN A 15 3.90 -31.51 15.61
CA ASN A 15 4.19 -31.84 17.00
C ASN A 15 5.10 -30.81 17.68
N LYS A 16 6.06 -30.23 16.94
CA LYS A 16 7.02 -29.25 17.45
C LYS A 16 6.46 -27.83 17.54
N LEU A 17 5.64 -27.42 16.56
CA LEU A 17 5.22 -26.02 16.41
C LEU A 17 3.70 -25.84 16.54
N GLY A 18 2.90 -26.84 16.19
CA GLY A 18 1.44 -26.75 16.14
C GLY A 18 0.73 -27.04 17.46
N THR A 19 1.40 -27.66 18.44
CA THR A 19 0.77 -28.10 19.71
C THR A 19 0.56 -26.98 20.73
N SER A 20 1.35 -25.90 20.66
CA SER A 20 1.23 -24.77 21.59
C SER A 20 0.30 -23.68 21.05
N ASN A 21 -0.59 -23.19 21.91
CA ASN A 21 -1.37 -21.97 21.66
C ASN A 21 -0.50 -20.70 21.78
N ASP A 22 0.75 -20.83 22.22
CA ASP A 22 1.69 -19.72 22.24
C ASP A 22 2.06 -19.35 20.80
N SER A 23 1.87 -18.08 20.44
CA SER A 23 2.17 -17.56 19.11
C SER A 23 3.67 -17.39 18.86
N TRP A 24 4.49 -17.47 19.91
CA TRP A 24 5.94 -17.32 19.80
C TRP A 24 6.64 -18.65 19.57
N THR A 25 7.77 -18.61 18.85
CA THR A 25 8.64 -19.77 18.68
C THR A 25 9.72 -19.80 19.75
N THR A 26 9.85 -20.95 20.41
CA THR A 26 11.05 -21.26 21.18
C THR A 26 12.14 -21.70 20.22
N GLY A 27 13.34 -21.13 20.32
CA GLY A 27 14.49 -21.43 19.44
C GLY A 27 14.98 -22.90 19.43
N SER A 28 14.31 -23.80 20.16
CA SER A 28 14.59 -25.24 20.21
C SER A 28 14.37 -25.96 18.88
N ILE A 29 13.55 -25.42 17.97
CA ILE A 29 13.39 -25.99 16.63
C ILE A 29 14.64 -25.77 15.78
N CYS A 30 15.31 -24.62 15.94
CA CYS A 30 16.46 -24.21 15.14
C CYS A 30 17.66 -25.14 15.34
N THR A 31 17.82 -25.73 16.51
CA THR A 31 18.88 -26.72 16.79
C THR A 31 18.66 -28.05 16.07
N GLN A 32 17.46 -28.31 15.57
CA GLN A 32 17.10 -29.53 14.83
C GLN A 32 17.00 -29.27 13.31
N LEU A 33 17.06 -28.02 12.87
CA LEU A 33 17.09 -27.67 11.46
C LEU A 33 18.46 -28.01 10.87
N ASN A 34 18.44 -28.54 9.65
CA ASN A 34 19.60 -28.81 8.83
C ASN A 34 19.16 -28.76 7.34
N PRO A 35 20.09 -28.71 6.36
CA PRO A 35 19.75 -28.59 4.94
C PRO A 35 18.78 -29.66 4.45
N GLU A 36 18.97 -30.91 4.86
CA GLU A 36 18.14 -32.04 4.44
C GLU A 36 16.71 -31.93 5.00
N VAL A 37 16.58 -31.49 6.25
CA VAL A 37 15.29 -31.21 6.88
C VAL A 37 14.61 -30.04 6.17
N LEU A 38 15.32 -28.97 5.84
CA LEU A 38 14.76 -27.83 5.10
C LEU A 38 14.25 -28.25 3.71
N LYS A 39 14.95 -29.12 2.99
CA LYS A 39 14.45 -29.69 1.73
C LYS A 39 13.16 -30.47 1.92
N ASN A 40 13.09 -31.37 2.91
CA ASN A 40 11.86 -32.12 3.19
C ASN A 40 10.71 -31.18 3.65
N ILE A 41 11.04 -30.10 4.35
CA ILE A 41 10.05 -29.08 4.77
C ILE A 41 9.46 -28.39 3.55
N LYS A 42 10.28 -28.00 2.56
CA LYS A 42 9.82 -27.37 1.32
C LYS A 42 8.76 -28.24 0.63
N ASP A 43 9.02 -29.54 0.50
CA ASP A 43 8.16 -30.47 -0.22
C ASP A 43 6.78 -30.62 0.45
N CYS A 44 6.71 -30.54 1.78
CA CYS A 44 5.46 -30.63 2.53
C CYS A 44 4.88 -29.27 2.98
N PHE A 45 5.54 -28.15 2.67
CA PHE A 45 5.17 -26.82 3.17
C PHE A 45 3.71 -26.43 2.84
N PRO A 46 3.20 -26.61 1.61
CA PRO A 46 1.84 -26.20 1.25
C PRO A 46 0.77 -26.87 2.11
N ASP A 47 1.00 -28.12 2.51
CA ASP A 47 0.07 -28.95 3.29
C ASP A 47 0.09 -28.65 4.81
N LEU A 48 1.04 -27.82 5.26
CA LEU A 48 1.13 -27.43 6.67
C LEU A 48 -0.01 -26.47 7.06
N GLN A 49 -0.43 -26.56 8.32
CA GLN A 49 -1.36 -25.58 8.90
C GLN A 49 -0.71 -24.19 8.97
N THR A 50 -1.52 -23.14 8.79
CA THR A 50 -1.08 -21.73 8.86
C THR A 50 -0.25 -21.42 10.11
N GLN A 51 -0.67 -21.90 11.27
CA GLN A 51 0.06 -21.67 12.53
C GLN A 51 1.46 -22.27 12.53
N VAL A 52 1.63 -23.46 11.93
CA VAL A 52 2.94 -24.12 11.80
C VAL A 52 3.82 -23.36 10.81
N LYS A 53 3.26 -22.92 9.67
CA LYS A 53 3.96 -22.10 8.66
C LYS A 53 4.52 -20.82 9.25
N LEU A 54 3.68 -20.05 9.95
CA LEU A 54 4.08 -18.79 10.59
C LEU A 54 5.20 -19.00 11.61
N LYS A 55 5.04 -19.99 12.49
CA LYS A 55 6.06 -20.31 13.49
C LYS A 55 7.37 -20.78 12.85
N LEU A 56 7.29 -21.62 11.82
CA LEU A 56 8.48 -22.08 11.10
C LEU A 56 9.24 -20.90 10.50
N LEU A 57 8.58 -19.99 9.80
CA LEU A 57 9.23 -18.82 9.21
C LEU A 57 9.83 -17.89 10.28
N LEU A 58 9.12 -17.67 11.39
CA LEU A 58 9.65 -16.91 12.53
C LEU A 58 10.88 -17.59 13.16
N SER A 59 10.97 -18.92 13.11
CA SER A 59 12.12 -19.65 13.63
C SER A 59 13.42 -19.35 12.87
N PHE A 60 13.34 -18.87 11.62
CA PHE A 60 14.53 -18.53 10.82
C PHE A 60 15.33 -17.38 11.45
N PHE A 61 14.69 -16.48 12.19
CA PHE A 61 15.37 -15.42 12.93
C PHE A 61 16.27 -15.91 14.05
N HIS A 62 16.01 -17.12 14.57
CA HIS A 62 16.78 -17.72 15.64
C HIS A 62 17.94 -18.58 15.11
N ILE A 63 18.08 -18.74 13.79
CA ILE A 63 19.18 -19.49 13.18
C ILE A 63 20.46 -18.63 13.25
N PRO A 64 21.58 -19.17 13.75
CA PRO A 64 22.86 -18.44 13.75
C PRO A 64 23.26 -18.00 12.34
N ARG A 65 23.82 -16.78 12.22
CA ARG A 65 24.15 -16.16 10.93
C ARG A 65 25.00 -17.04 10.00
N ARG A 66 25.91 -17.84 10.55
CA ARG A 66 26.77 -18.79 9.81
C ARG A 66 25.93 -19.85 9.08
N ASN A 67 24.94 -20.41 9.76
CA ASN A 67 24.06 -21.43 9.22
C ASN A 67 23.09 -20.84 8.18
N VAL A 68 22.63 -19.59 8.39
CA VAL A 68 21.82 -18.87 7.39
C VAL A 68 22.60 -18.68 6.07
N GLU A 69 23.89 -18.39 6.17
CA GLU A 69 24.79 -18.24 5.03
C GLU A 69 25.01 -19.57 4.28
N GLU A 70 25.12 -20.66 5.02
CA GLU A 70 25.37 -22.00 4.49
C GLU A 70 24.12 -22.62 3.85
N TRP A 71 22.95 -22.43 4.47
CA TRP A 71 21.66 -23.04 4.06
C TRP A 71 20.79 -22.06 3.28
N LYS A 72 21.41 -21.05 2.69
CA LYS A 72 20.73 -19.92 2.04
C LYS A 72 19.74 -20.38 0.98
N ASN A 73 20.15 -21.30 0.11
CA ASN A 73 19.32 -21.75 -1.01
C ASN A 73 18.05 -22.45 -0.51
N GLU A 74 18.18 -23.35 0.48
CA GLU A 74 17.04 -24.05 1.06
C GLU A 74 16.07 -23.10 1.76
N LEU A 75 16.59 -22.07 2.44
CA LEU A 75 15.76 -21.04 3.07
C LEU A 75 15.03 -20.18 2.03
N GLU A 76 15.71 -19.77 0.96
CA GLU A 76 15.11 -19.00 -0.14
C GLU A 76 13.99 -19.78 -0.82
N GLU A 77 14.20 -21.08 -1.11
CA GLU A 77 13.16 -21.93 -1.71
C GLU A 77 11.91 -22.07 -0.84
N ILE A 78 12.06 -22.20 0.49
CA ILE A 78 10.90 -22.24 1.41
C ILE A 78 10.17 -20.89 1.41
N ILE A 79 10.93 -19.78 1.43
CA ILE A 79 10.34 -18.44 1.42
C ILE A 79 9.60 -18.17 0.11
N GLU A 80 10.11 -18.62 -1.03
CA GLU A 80 9.42 -18.53 -2.32
C GLU A 80 8.08 -19.27 -2.32
N VAL A 81 8.04 -20.49 -1.77
CA VAL A 81 6.77 -21.24 -1.63
C VAL A 81 5.81 -20.51 -0.69
N ALA A 82 6.32 -19.95 0.41
CA ALA A 82 5.51 -19.22 1.39
C ALA A 82 4.98 -17.88 0.86
N ALA A 83 5.68 -17.22 -0.07
CA ALA A 83 5.25 -15.95 -0.67
C ALA A 83 3.97 -16.08 -1.50
N VAL A 84 3.71 -17.27 -2.07
CA VAL A 84 2.50 -17.57 -2.87
C VAL A 84 1.45 -18.32 -2.03
N ASP A 85 1.57 -18.31 -0.71
CA ASP A 85 0.59 -18.97 0.16
C ASP A 85 -0.77 -18.25 0.12
N SER A 86 -1.84 -19.04 0.20
CA SER A 86 -3.21 -18.53 0.29
C SER A 86 -3.49 -17.72 1.56
N ASP A 87 -2.74 -17.97 2.64
CA ASP A 87 -2.82 -17.19 3.86
C ASP A 87 -1.99 -15.92 3.75
N LEU A 88 -2.67 -14.78 3.85
CA LEU A 88 -2.05 -13.46 3.66
C LEU A 88 -0.98 -13.16 4.73
N TRP A 89 -1.10 -13.68 5.95
CA TRP A 89 -0.07 -13.47 6.98
C TRP A 89 1.21 -14.23 6.66
N VAL A 90 1.08 -15.45 6.12
CA VAL A 90 2.22 -16.24 5.64
C VAL A 90 2.91 -15.54 4.48
N ALA A 91 2.15 -15.11 3.47
CA ALA A 91 2.68 -14.40 2.30
C ALA A 91 3.38 -13.08 2.69
N MET A 92 2.77 -12.28 3.56
CA MET A 92 3.37 -11.04 4.07
C MET A 92 4.67 -11.31 4.83
N LEU A 93 4.71 -12.34 5.68
CA LEU A 93 5.89 -12.64 6.46
C LEU A 93 7.03 -13.21 5.59
N ALA A 94 6.70 -13.97 4.55
CA ALA A 94 7.65 -14.40 3.52
C ALA A 94 8.22 -13.20 2.75
N GLU A 95 7.38 -12.23 2.38
CA GLU A 95 7.79 -11.01 1.68
C GLU A 95 8.74 -10.13 2.53
N VAL A 96 8.51 -10.07 3.84
CA VAL A 96 9.42 -9.42 4.80
C VAL A 96 10.75 -10.16 4.88
N LEU A 97 10.71 -11.50 4.85
CA LEU A 97 11.87 -12.37 4.97
C LEU A 97 12.69 -12.54 3.69
N LYS A 98 12.19 -12.15 2.51
CA LYS A 98 12.84 -12.44 1.22
C LYS A 98 14.31 -11.99 1.13
N THR A 99 14.69 -10.90 1.79
CA THR A 99 16.08 -10.41 1.80
C THR A 99 16.91 -10.97 2.95
N PHE A 100 16.30 -11.69 3.90
CA PHE A 100 16.97 -12.13 5.11
C PHE A 100 18.07 -13.18 4.86
N PRO A 101 17.86 -14.24 4.07
CA PRO A 101 18.91 -15.23 3.81
C PRO A 101 20.13 -14.66 3.08
N SER A 102 19.92 -13.65 2.21
CA SER A 102 20.97 -13.07 1.36
C SER A 102 21.72 -11.92 2.02
N SER A 103 21.01 -11.00 2.69
CA SER A 103 21.59 -9.78 3.26
C SER A 103 21.71 -9.82 4.79
N GLY A 104 21.00 -10.72 5.47
CA GLY A 104 20.79 -10.70 6.91
C GLY A 104 19.87 -9.56 7.38
N THR A 105 19.25 -8.83 6.46
CA THR A 105 18.33 -7.72 6.76
C THR A 105 16.92 -8.02 6.22
N LEU A 106 15.92 -7.44 6.87
CA LEU A 106 14.52 -7.56 6.48
C LEU A 106 14.19 -6.63 5.32
N ASN A 107 13.25 -7.06 4.49
CA ASN A 107 12.73 -6.25 3.41
C ASN A 107 11.84 -5.14 4.00
N THR A 108 12.18 -3.89 3.75
CA THR A 108 11.39 -2.73 4.19
C THR A 108 10.44 -2.21 3.11
N GLU A 109 10.55 -2.71 1.87
CA GLU A 109 9.76 -2.29 0.71
C GLU A 109 8.49 -3.16 0.54
N ILE A 110 7.81 -3.44 1.65
CA ILE A 110 6.62 -4.33 1.69
C ILE A 110 5.39 -3.64 1.09
N ALA A 111 5.40 -2.31 0.99
CA ALA A 111 4.26 -1.48 0.57
C ALA A 111 3.91 -1.60 -0.93
N GLU A 112 4.81 -2.18 -1.74
CA GLU A 112 4.60 -2.40 -3.17
C GLU A 112 3.89 -3.72 -3.47
N PHE A 113 3.73 -4.59 -2.48
CA PHE A 113 3.04 -5.86 -2.65
C PHE A 113 1.51 -5.66 -2.53
N ASP A 114 0.86 -5.51 -3.69
CA ASP A 114 -0.58 -5.22 -3.79
C ASP A 114 -1.46 -6.26 -3.10
N GLU A 115 -1.02 -7.53 -3.05
CA GLU A 115 -1.79 -8.63 -2.47
C GLU A 115 -1.83 -8.60 -0.92
N THR A 116 -0.85 -8.01 -0.24
CA THR A 116 -0.81 -7.91 1.24
C THR A 116 -1.31 -6.57 1.78
N ARG A 117 -1.56 -5.58 0.90
CA ARG A 117 -2.22 -4.31 1.26
C ARG A 117 -3.50 -4.44 2.08
N PRO A 118 -4.38 -5.45 1.85
CA PRO A 118 -5.57 -5.63 2.67
C PRO A 118 -5.27 -5.85 4.15
N ILE A 119 -4.17 -6.54 4.51
CA ILE A 119 -3.77 -6.77 5.92
C ILE A 119 -3.49 -5.43 6.61
N PHE A 120 -2.66 -4.59 5.98
CA PHE A 120 -2.34 -3.27 6.51
C PHE A 120 -3.57 -2.37 6.54
N SER A 121 -4.43 -2.45 5.50
CA SER A 121 -5.70 -1.70 5.49
C SER A 121 -6.61 -2.10 6.64
N ASP A 122 -6.77 -3.39 6.90
CA ASP A 122 -7.63 -3.92 7.95
C ASP A 122 -7.10 -3.55 9.35
N MET A 123 -5.78 -3.67 9.54
CA MET A 123 -5.11 -3.27 10.78
C MET A 123 -5.26 -1.76 11.06
N ILE A 124 -5.20 -0.91 10.03
CA ILE A 124 -5.41 0.54 10.16
C ILE A 124 -6.91 0.89 10.31
N ARG A 125 -7.82 0.05 9.80
CA ARG A 125 -9.28 0.25 9.86
C ARG A 125 -9.89 0.03 11.23
N GLN A 126 -9.19 -0.58 12.18
CA GLN A 126 -9.59 -0.59 13.60
C GLN A 126 -9.41 0.80 14.24
N GLN A 127 -10.01 1.83 13.64
CA GLN A 127 -10.18 3.12 14.28
C GLN A 127 -11.29 2.97 15.34
N PRO A 128 -11.04 3.34 16.61
CA PRO A 128 -12.10 3.37 17.60
C PRO A 128 -13.21 4.30 17.11
N ASN A 129 -14.46 3.85 17.21
CA ASN A 129 -15.60 4.66 16.80
C ASN A 129 -15.51 6.05 17.48
N PRO A 130 -15.60 7.15 16.70
CA PRO A 130 -15.53 8.50 17.28
C PRO A 130 -16.56 8.68 18.40
N VAL A 131 -16.14 9.27 19.52
CA VAL A 131 -17.01 9.52 20.67
C VAL A 131 -18.19 10.40 20.25
N LYS A 132 -19.40 9.90 20.46
CA LYS A 132 -20.64 10.63 20.13
C LYS A 132 -20.95 11.65 21.23
N HIS A 133 -20.35 12.83 21.17
CA HIS A 133 -20.59 13.91 22.13
C HIS A 133 -22.02 14.48 22.08
N PHE A 134 -22.72 14.34 20.95
CA PHE A 134 -24.09 14.78 20.77
C PHE A 134 -24.74 14.02 19.60
N THR A 135 -26.06 14.14 19.48
CA THR A 135 -26.84 13.58 18.38
C THR A 135 -27.22 14.67 17.37
N LEU A 136 -26.85 14.49 16.09
CA LEU A 136 -27.24 15.39 15.02
C LEU A 136 -28.72 15.17 14.67
N LYS A 137 -29.56 16.18 14.84
CA LYS A 137 -30.99 16.13 14.48
C LYS A 137 -31.23 16.25 12.97
N ARG A 138 -30.30 16.86 12.23
CA ARG A 138 -30.40 17.11 10.79
C ARG A 138 -29.01 16.96 10.15
N LYS A 139 -28.98 16.61 8.87
CA LYS A 139 -27.73 16.55 8.10
C LYS A 139 -27.13 17.96 7.98
N PRO A 140 -25.80 18.12 8.03
CA PRO A 140 -25.14 19.41 7.85
C PRO A 140 -25.28 19.93 6.41
N LYS A 141 -25.08 21.24 6.22
CA LYS A 141 -25.16 21.91 4.90
C LYS A 141 -24.23 21.29 3.84
N SER A 142 -23.11 20.71 4.26
CA SER A 142 -22.17 20.03 3.37
C SER A 142 -22.78 18.82 2.66
N ALA A 143 -23.79 18.17 3.25
CA ALA A 143 -24.50 17.07 2.60
C ALA A 143 -25.25 17.56 1.34
N THR A 144 -25.92 18.71 1.43
CA THR A 144 -26.61 19.36 0.31
C THR A 144 -25.61 19.82 -0.76
N LEU A 145 -24.51 20.45 -0.34
CA LEU A 145 -23.46 20.88 -1.25
C LEU A 145 -22.87 19.70 -2.02
N ARG A 146 -22.63 18.57 -1.35
CA ARG A 146 -22.11 17.35 -1.99
C ARG A 146 -23.10 16.78 -3.00
N SER A 147 -24.40 16.79 -2.71
CA SER A 147 -25.42 16.34 -3.68
C SER A 147 -25.51 17.26 -4.91
N GLU A 148 -25.39 18.58 -4.73
CA GLU A 148 -25.38 19.52 -5.86
C GLU A 148 -24.15 19.32 -6.75
N LEU A 149 -22.97 19.13 -6.15
CA LEU A 149 -21.74 18.86 -6.89
C LEU A 149 -21.80 17.53 -7.64
N LEU A 150 -22.35 16.48 -7.01
CA LEU A 150 -22.58 15.19 -7.67
C LEU A 150 -23.56 15.31 -8.84
N ALA A 151 -24.68 16.00 -8.65
CA ALA A 151 -25.66 16.23 -9.71
C ALA A 151 -25.03 17.00 -10.90
N LYS A 152 -24.32 18.09 -10.62
CA LYS A 152 -23.59 18.84 -11.66
C LYS A 152 -22.54 17.99 -12.37
N ALA A 153 -21.80 17.15 -11.65
CA ALA A 153 -20.83 16.25 -12.27
C ALA A 153 -21.51 15.25 -13.21
N THR A 154 -22.66 14.69 -12.82
CA THR A 154 -23.43 13.77 -13.69
C THR A 154 -24.00 14.46 -14.93
N GLU A 155 -24.47 15.71 -14.81
CA GLU A 155 -24.97 16.50 -15.93
C GLU A 155 -23.85 16.81 -16.95
N VAL A 156 -22.65 17.19 -16.46
CA VAL A 156 -21.48 17.43 -17.30
C VAL A 156 -21.04 16.16 -18.03
N GLN A 157 -21.01 15.00 -17.36
CA GLN A 157 -20.70 13.71 -17.99
C GLN A 157 -21.74 13.29 -19.03
N ALA A 158 -23.03 13.54 -18.78
CA ALA A 158 -24.10 13.23 -19.73
C ALA A 158 -24.02 14.10 -20.99
N ASN A 159 -23.65 15.38 -20.86
CA ASN A 159 -23.44 16.26 -22.00
C ASN A 159 -22.20 15.91 -22.84
N GLN A 160 -21.13 15.39 -22.22
CA GLN A 160 -19.97 14.88 -22.98
C GLN A 160 -20.34 13.72 -23.89
N LYS A 161 -21.22 12.80 -23.44
CA LYS A 161 -21.69 11.67 -24.26
C LYS A 161 -22.58 12.09 -25.43
N LYS A 162 -23.23 13.26 -25.36
CA LYS A 162 -24.05 13.83 -26.45
C LYS A 162 -23.24 14.68 -27.43
N ALA A 163 -22.03 15.12 -27.06
CA ALA A 163 -21.15 15.93 -27.90
C ALA A 163 -20.26 15.12 -28.87
N GLN A 164 -20.33 13.79 -28.83
CA GLN A 164 -19.65 12.93 -29.81
C GLN A 164 -20.45 12.93 -31.12
N ALA A 165 -20.22 13.94 -31.96
CA ALA A 165 -20.78 13.99 -33.30
C ALA A 165 -20.28 12.79 -34.12
N PRO A 166 -21.13 12.14 -34.95
CA PRO A 166 -20.70 11.05 -35.81
C PRO A 166 -19.71 11.61 -36.85
N THR A 167 -18.51 11.03 -36.88
CA THR A 167 -17.46 11.37 -37.83
C THR A 167 -17.89 10.96 -39.24
N VAL A 168 -18.52 11.87 -39.98
CA VAL A 168 -18.74 11.70 -41.42
C VAL A 168 -17.42 12.03 -42.14
N PRO A 169 -16.88 11.16 -43.01
CA PRO A 169 -15.68 11.47 -43.77
C PRO A 169 -15.96 12.59 -44.78
N VAL A 170 -15.43 13.79 -44.52
CA VAL A 170 -15.52 14.91 -45.46
C VAL A 170 -14.57 14.67 -46.61
N ARG A 171 -15.14 14.22 -47.73
CA ARG A 171 -14.47 14.06 -49.02
C ARG A 171 -14.06 15.44 -49.54
N SER A 172 -12.77 15.73 -49.51
CA SER A 172 -12.15 16.97 -49.97
C SER A 172 -12.38 17.21 -51.46
N ARG A 173 -13.31 18.12 -51.81
CA ARG A 173 -13.36 18.74 -53.15
C ARG A 173 -13.99 20.14 -53.10
N GLY A 174 -13.21 21.14 -53.55
CA GLY A 174 -13.77 22.36 -54.12
C GLY A 174 -13.66 23.61 -53.26
N MET A 175 -12.70 24.47 -53.61
CA MET A 175 -12.58 25.86 -53.18
C MET A 175 -13.83 26.67 -53.60
N PRO A 176 -14.39 27.55 -52.75
CA PRO A 176 -15.04 28.75 -53.26
C PRO A 176 -14.39 30.03 -52.72
N ARG A 177 -13.98 30.86 -53.69
CA ARG A 177 -13.59 32.26 -53.51
C ARG A 177 -14.73 33.07 -52.88
N LYS A 178 -14.35 34.04 -52.04
CA LYS A 178 -14.74 35.48 -52.01
C LYS A 178 -14.69 35.97 -50.56
N MET A 179 -13.62 36.69 -50.23
CA MET A 179 -13.59 37.63 -49.10
C MET A 179 -14.65 38.70 -49.39
N THR A 180 -15.70 38.75 -48.58
CA THR A 180 -16.57 39.91 -48.45
C THR A 180 -16.50 40.33 -46.99
N ASP A 181 -15.50 41.16 -46.75
CA ASP A 181 -15.36 42.04 -45.60
C ASP A 181 -16.65 42.87 -45.43
N THR A 182 -17.38 42.62 -44.35
CA THR A 182 -18.42 43.53 -43.85
C THR A 182 -18.37 43.57 -42.32
N THR A 183 -17.34 44.26 -41.82
CA THR A 183 -17.37 45.18 -40.65
C THR A 183 -17.41 44.62 -39.22
N PRO A 184 -17.00 45.43 -38.20
CA PRO A 184 -15.81 46.27 -38.15
C PRO A 184 -14.97 46.01 -36.88
N LEU A 185 -13.65 45.96 -37.03
CA LEU A 185 -12.70 45.90 -35.91
C LEU A 185 -12.69 47.22 -35.14
N LYS A 186 -13.09 47.20 -33.86
CA LYS A 186 -12.77 48.23 -32.88
C LYS A 186 -12.28 47.62 -31.57
N GLY A 187 -10.97 47.80 -31.30
CA GLY A 187 -10.55 48.32 -30.00
C GLY A 187 -9.94 47.38 -28.95
N LEU A 188 -8.88 46.63 -29.27
CA LEU A 188 -8.00 46.09 -28.23
C LEU A 188 -6.55 46.55 -28.45
N PRO A 189 -6.02 47.48 -27.63
CA PRO A 189 -4.61 47.84 -27.66
C PRO A 189 -3.74 46.66 -27.20
N SER A 190 -3.00 46.07 -28.13
CA SER A 190 -1.95 45.09 -27.86
C SER A 190 -0.73 45.79 -27.29
N ARG A 191 -0.55 45.77 -25.96
CA ARG A 191 0.75 45.93 -25.28
C ARG A 191 0.73 45.30 -23.87
N TRP A 192 0.96 44.00 -23.77
CA TRP A 192 1.51 43.40 -22.55
C TRP A 192 2.70 42.52 -22.94
N ALA A 193 3.87 43.15 -22.98
CA ALA A 193 5.15 42.48 -22.87
C ALA A 193 6.00 43.30 -21.90
N ALA A 194 6.27 42.69 -20.76
CA ALA A 194 7.42 42.88 -19.88
C ALA A 194 7.85 44.31 -19.52
N ARG A 195 7.64 44.68 -18.26
CA ARG A 195 8.67 45.41 -17.49
C ARG A 195 8.60 45.04 -16.01
N THR A 196 9.57 44.20 -15.65
CA THR A 196 10.30 44.12 -14.39
C THR A 196 10.02 45.20 -13.32
N GLY A 197 9.84 44.72 -12.08
CA GLY A 197 9.88 45.49 -10.83
C GLY A 197 8.63 45.24 -9.99
N ALA A 198 8.68 44.98 -8.68
CA ALA A 198 9.75 44.83 -7.73
C ALA A 198 9.12 44.20 -6.46
N ARG A 199 9.91 43.39 -5.75
CA ARG A 199 9.93 43.21 -4.28
C ARG A 199 8.62 42.87 -3.56
N VAL A 200 8.55 41.59 -3.18
CA VAL A 200 8.13 41.02 -1.88
C VAL A 200 7.64 42.03 -0.83
N ALA A 201 6.38 41.90 -0.43
CA ALA A 201 5.80 42.59 0.73
C ALA A 201 6.32 41.96 2.05
N PRO A 202 6.73 42.77 3.05
CA PRO A 202 7.11 42.22 4.34
C PRO A 202 5.87 41.87 5.18
N VAL A 203 5.90 40.65 5.71
CA VAL A 203 4.94 40.13 6.69
C VAL A 203 5.06 40.90 8.00
N GLY A 204 3.93 41.44 8.46
CA GLY A 204 3.81 42.13 9.74
C GLY A 204 4.13 41.21 10.93
N ARG A 205 5.03 41.67 11.78
CA ARG A 205 5.46 41.02 13.03
C ARG A 205 4.36 41.17 14.11
N PRO A 206 4.02 40.13 14.88
CA PRO A 206 3.16 40.29 16.06
C PRO A 206 3.94 40.96 17.21
N PRO A 207 3.26 41.70 18.11
CA PRO A 207 3.92 42.37 19.23
C PRO A 207 4.38 41.39 20.31
N ALA A 208 5.46 41.77 21.01
CA ALA A 208 6.09 40.98 22.07
C ALA A 208 5.24 40.94 23.35
N ARG A 209 5.11 39.74 23.92
CA ARG A 209 4.50 39.46 25.22
C ARG A 209 5.48 39.91 26.31
N THR A 210 5.13 40.95 27.07
CA THR A 210 5.88 41.38 28.25
C THR A 210 5.69 40.36 29.38
N GLY A 211 6.80 39.88 29.92
CA GLY A 211 6.86 38.95 31.04
C GLY A 211 6.38 39.62 32.34
N ILE A 212 5.45 38.96 33.01
CA ILE A 212 5.09 39.23 34.40
C ILE A 212 6.23 38.66 35.24
N LYS A 213 6.89 39.53 35.99
CA LYS A 213 7.91 39.16 36.96
C LYS A 213 7.25 38.50 38.16
N ASP A 214 7.86 37.40 38.59
CA ASP A 214 7.65 36.76 39.88
C ASP A 214 7.75 37.79 41.00
N ASN A 215 6.84 37.72 41.97
CA ASN A 215 7.11 38.27 43.28
C ASN A 215 6.76 37.23 44.35
N VAL A 216 7.82 36.88 45.07
CA VAL A 216 7.88 36.05 46.26
C VAL A 216 7.30 36.85 47.43
N THR A 217 6.24 36.36 48.07
CA THR A 217 6.11 36.12 49.53
C THR A 217 4.80 35.45 49.84
#